data_AF-H6NR79-F1
#
_entry.id   AF-H6NR79-F1
#
_cell.length_a   1.000
_cell.length_b   1.000
_cell.length_c   1.000
_cell.angle_alpha   90.00
_cell.angle_beta   90.00
_cell.angle_gamma   90.00
#
_symmetry.space_group_name_H-M   'P 1'
#
loop_
_entity.id
_entity.type
_entity.pdbx_description
1 polymer ?
#
loop_
_entity_poly.entity_id
_entity_poly.type
_entity_poly.pdbx_seq_one_letter_code
_entity_poly.pdbx_strand_id
1 'polypeptide(L)'
;MASKFIKEFKEFAIKGNMIELAIGVIIGGAFGKVVTSIVNDLVMPPIGLLVGKVNFSDLFIPLNGKTYDSLAAAKLEGAPTFNYGLFINNVLDFLIVALVIFIAVKQLNRLRRKEEAKPDPKANMTECPECLSEIPRKASRCKYCTAQLHALDVERG
;
A
#
# COMPACT_ATOMS: atom_id res chain seq x y z
N MET A 1 22.37 18.85 29.66
CA MET A 1 22.53 17.64 28.81
C MET A 1 21.25 17.25 28.08
N ALA A 2 20.09 17.12 28.74
CA ALA A 2 18.81 16.75 28.09
C ALA A 2 18.40 17.64 26.89
N SER A 3 18.63 18.96 26.98
CA SER A 3 18.34 19.90 25.89
C SER A 3 19.15 19.64 24.61
N LYS A 4 20.37 19.08 24.73
CA LYS A 4 21.25 18.79 23.59
C LYS A 4 20.77 17.53 22.86
N PHE A 5 20.44 16.48 23.60
CA PHE A 5 19.86 15.25 23.06
C PHE A 5 18.52 15.49 22.36
N ILE A 6 17.62 16.29 22.95
CA ILE A 6 16.32 16.61 22.31
C ILE A 6 16.51 17.42 21.02
N LYS A 7 17.49 18.33 20.97
CA LYS A 7 17.82 19.08 19.75
C LYS A 7 18.42 18.16 18.66
N GLU A 8 19.38 17.32 19.01
CA GLU A 8 20.00 16.35 18.09
C GLU A 8 18.99 15.30 17.59
N PHE A 9 18.09 14.84 18.47
CA PHE A 9 17.00 13.93 18.10
C PHE A 9 15.97 14.61 17.21
N LYS A 10 15.62 15.88 17.47
CA LYS A 10 14.73 16.66 16.61
C LYS A 10 15.35 16.89 15.23
N GLU A 11 16.64 17.21 15.15
CA GLU A 11 17.37 17.34 13.87
C GLU A 11 17.44 16.01 13.10
N PHE A 12 17.59 14.89 13.80
CA PHE A 12 17.53 13.56 13.21
C PHE A 12 16.12 13.20 12.71
N ALA A 13 15.09 13.44 13.51
CA ALA A 13 13.70 13.12 13.19
C ALA A 13 13.12 14.00 12.07
N ILE A 14 13.62 15.23 11.90
CA ILE A 14 13.19 16.15 10.83
C ILE A 14 13.79 15.80 9.47
N LYS A 15 14.72 14.83 9.39
CA LYS A 15 15.13 14.28 8.09
C LYS A 15 13.90 13.66 7.41
N GLY A 16 13.34 14.36 6.42
CA GLY A 16 11.99 14.12 5.89
C GLY A 16 11.65 12.67 5.53
N ASN A 17 12.65 11.90 5.06
CA ASN A 17 12.50 10.47 4.75
C ASN A 17 12.05 9.62 5.96
N MET A 18 12.40 10.00 7.19
CA MET A 18 12.01 9.24 8.39
C MET A 18 10.54 9.46 8.77
N ILE A 19 10.01 10.67 8.61
CA ILE A 19 8.62 10.99 8.94
C ILE A 19 7.68 10.27 7.96
N GLU A 20 8.00 10.30 6.67
CA GLU A 20 7.22 9.60 5.64
C GLU A 20 7.23 8.08 5.86
N LEU A 21 8.39 7.50 6.18
CA LEU A 21 8.50 6.09 6.54
C LEU A 21 7.70 5.74 7.79
N ALA A 22 7.79 6.55 8.85
CA ALA A 22 7.09 6.32 10.11
C ALA A 22 5.57 6.35 9.91
N ILE A 23 5.06 7.34 9.17
CA ILE A 23 3.64 7.44 8.83
C ILE A 23 3.22 6.21 8.01
N GLY A 24 4.01 5.80 7.02
CA GLY A 24 3.75 4.61 6.22
C GLY A 24 3.63 3.32 7.03
N VAL A 25 4.53 3.12 8.00
CA VAL A 25 4.51 1.92 8.88
C VAL A 25 3.30 1.93 9.82
N ILE A 26 2.99 3.08 10.45
CA ILE A 26 1.86 3.19 11.38
C ILE A 26 0.53 2.96 10.65
N ILE A 27 0.33 3.61 9.50
CA ILE A 27 -0.87 3.45 8.68
C ILE A 27 -0.95 2.03 8.13
N GLY A 28 0.17 1.47 7.65
CA GLY A 28 0.24 0.10 7.15
C GLY A 28 -0.16 -0.94 8.20
N GLY A 29 0.36 -0.80 9.43
CA GLY A 29 0.00 -1.68 10.54
C GLY A 29 -1.45 -1.53 10.99
N ALA A 30 -1.98 -0.30 11.02
CA ALA A 30 -3.38 -0.06 11.35
C ALA A 30 -4.34 -0.63 10.28
N PHE A 31 -4.03 -0.41 9.00
CA PHE A 31 -4.83 -0.93 7.88
C PHE A 31 -4.82 -2.45 7.85
N GLY A 32 -3.67 -3.09 8.10
CA GLY A 32 -3.57 -4.54 8.23
C GLY A 32 -4.55 -5.10 9.27
N LYS A 33 -4.61 -4.50 10.47
CA LYS A 33 -5.57 -4.90 11.51
C LYS A 33 -7.03 -4.78 11.09
N VAL A 34 -7.39 -3.73 10.35
CA VAL A 34 -8.75 -3.55 9.84
C VAL A 34 -9.11 -4.67 8.86
N VAL A 35 -8.18 -5.01 7.95
CA VAL A 35 -8.40 -6.12 7.01
C VAL A 35 -8.51 -7.44 7.76
N THR A 36 -7.61 -7.72 8.70
CA THR A 36 -7.65 -8.93 9.52
C THR A 36 -8.96 -9.07 10.30
N SER A 37 -9.50 -7.97 10.86
CA SER A 37 -10.81 -7.98 11.53
C SER A 37 -11.94 -8.27 10.55
N ILE A 38 -11.94 -7.70 9.35
CA ILE A 38 -12.94 -8.04 8.32
C ILE A 38 -12.88 -9.53 7.98
N VAL A 39 -11.68 -10.11 7.86
CA VAL A 39 -11.53 -11.54 7.59
C VAL A 39 -12.07 -12.37 8.76
N ASN A 40 -11.56 -12.13 9.96
CA ASN A 40 -11.86 -12.95 11.14
C ASN A 40 -13.29 -12.79 11.63
N ASP A 41 -13.85 -11.58 11.55
CA ASP A 41 -15.14 -11.27 12.15
C ASP A 41 -16.29 -11.29 11.13
N LEU A 42 -16.03 -11.08 9.84
CA LEU A 42 -17.09 -11.05 8.80
C LEU A 42 -17.02 -12.21 7.80
N VAL A 43 -15.81 -12.61 7.37
CA VAL A 43 -15.64 -13.66 6.34
C VAL A 43 -15.64 -15.05 6.96
N MET A 44 -14.96 -15.22 8.09
CA MET A 44 -14.78 -16.51 8.75
C MET A 44 -16.07 -17.10 9.35
N PRO A 45 -16.98 -16.35 10.01
CA PRO A 45 -18.17 -16.96 10.61
C PRO A 45 -19.11 -17.64 9.60
N PRO A 46 -19.41 -17.04 8.42
CA PRO A 46 -20.16 -17.73 7.37
C PRO A 46 -19.45 -18.99 6.84
N ILE A 47 -18.13 -18.95 6.68
CA ILE A 47 -17.35 -20.11 6.22
C ILE A 47 -17.37 -21.22 7.29
N GLY A 48 -17.21 -20.87 8.57
CA GLY A 48 -17.30 -21.81 9.69
C GLY A 48 -18.67 -22.45 9.83
N LEU A 49 -19.73 -21.71 9.52
CA LEU A 49 -21.09 -22.23 9.49
C LEU A 49 -21.30 -23.23 8.34
N LEU A 50 -20.73 -22.97 7.16
CA LEU A 50 -20.81 -23.84 5.98
C LEU A 50 -19.98 -25.14 6.13
N VAL A 51 -18.83 -25.07 6.81
CA VAL A 51 -17.92 -26.23 7.00
C VAL A 51 -18.33 -27.11 8.20
N GLY A 52 -19.36 -26.71 8.96
CA GLY A 52 -20.02 -27.59 9.95
C GLY A 52 -20.11 -27.06 11.37
N LYS A 53 -20.32 -25.75 11.57
CA LYS A 53 -20.37 -25.09 12.90
C LYS A 53 -19.06 -25.20 13.70
N VAL A 54 -17.94 -25.42 13.02
CA VAL A 54 -16.64 -25.54 13.66
C VAL A 54 -15.97 -24.17 13.66
N ASN A 55 -15.66 -23.64 14.84
CA ASN A 55 -14.75 -22.50 14.94
C ASN A 55 -13.36 -22.97 14.52
N PHE A 56 -12.85 -22.48 13.38
CA PHE A 56 -11.49 -22.78 12.93
C PHE A 56 -10.44 -22.47 13.98
N SER A 57 -10.67 -21.47 14.82
CA SER A 57 -9.78 -21.13 15.94
C SER A 57 -9.70 -22.21 17.02
N ASP A 58 -10.69 -23.09 17.14
CA ASP A 58 -10.75 -24.17 18.15
C ASP A 58 -10.34 -25.55 17.59
N LEU A 59 -9.88 -25.62 16.33
CA LEU A 59 -9.30 -26.83 15.77
C LEU A 59 -7.83 -26.95 16.21
N PHE A 60 -7.59 -27.79 17.22
CA PHE A 60 -6.27 -28.13 17.71
C PHE A 60 -6.16 -29.60 18.10
N ILE A 61 -4.93 -30.12 18.09
CA ILE A 61 -4.60 -31.45 18.60
C ILE A 61 -3.72 -31.29 19.84
N PRO A 62 -4.18 -31.64 21.04
CA PRO A 62 -3.34 -31.65 22.24
C PRO A 62 -2.33 -32.81 22.18
N LEU A 63 -1.06 -32.51 22.44
CA LEU A 63 0.04 -33.48 22.38
C LEU A 63 0.29 -34.20 23.72
N ASN A 64 -0.49 -33.88 24.74
CA ASN A 64 -0.38 -34.46 26.08
C ASN A 64 -1.35 -35.64 26.33
N GLY A 65 -2.07 -36.09 25.31
CA GLY A 65 -3.02 -37.20 25.40
C GLY A 65 -4.32 -36.89 26.16
N LYS A 66 -4.55 -35.65 26.59
CA LYS A 66 -5.80 -35.20 27.21
C LYS A 66 -6.67 -34.48 26.19
N THR A 67 -7.98 -34.69 26.24
CA THR A 67 -8.96 -33.96 25.42
C THR A 67 -9.43 -32.70 26.14
N TYR A 68 -9.52 -31.60 25.42
CA TYR A 68 -9.96 -30.30 25.93
C TYR A 68 -11.12 -29.79 25.08
N ASP A 69 -12.15 -29.22 25.73
CA ASP A 69 -13.33 -28.71 25.04
C ASP A 69 -13.06 -27.43 24.23
N SER A 70 -11.97 -26.71 24.53
CA SER A 70 -11.55 -25.52 23.79
C SER A 70 -10.04 -25.31 23.85
N LEU A 71 -9.52 -24.54 22.88
CA LEU A 71 -8.11 -24.20 22.80
C LEU A 71 -7.69 -23.34 24.00
N ALA A 72 -8.62 -22.54 24.53
CA ALA A 72 -8.43 -21.75 25.74
C ALA A 72 -8.21 -22.64 26.98
N ALA A 73 -9.00 -23.72 27.14
CA ALA A 73 -8.85 -24.66 28.24
C ALA A 73 -7.51 -25.41 28.17
N ALA A 74 -7.10 -25.84 26.98
CA ALA A 74 -5.81 -26.51 26.78
C ALA A 74 -4.61 -25.59 27.09
N LYS A 75 -4.70 -24.30 26.72
CA LYS A 75 -3.66 -23.30 27.02
C LYS A 75 -3.58 -22.98 28.51
N LEU A 76 -4.70 -22.95 29.22
CA LEU A 76 -4.74 -22.69 30.67
C LEU A 76 -4.03 -23.78 31.46
N GLU A 77 -4.11 -25.02 31.02
CA GLU A 77 -3.37 -26.15 31.63
C GLU A 77 -1.92 -26.25 31.16
N GLY A 78 -1.44 -25.35 30.30
CA GLY A 78 -0.09 -25.40 29.75
C GLY A 78 0.15 -26.61 28.83
N ALA A 79 -0.91 -27.21 28.28
CA ALA A 79 -0.78 -28.34 27.39
C ALA A 79 -0.14 -27.89 26.05
N PRO A 80 0.91 -28.59 25.57
CA PRO A 80 1.41 -28.36 24.23
C PRO A 80 0.34 -28.75 23.21
N THR A 81 -0.10 -27.78 22.40
CA THR A 81 -1.20 -27.94 21.44
C THR A 81 -0.72 -27.64 20.01
N PHE A 82 -1.07 -28.53 19.09
CA PHE A 82 -0.87 -28.32 17.66
C PHE A 82 -2.10 -27.62 17.07
N ASN A 83 -2.02 -26.31 16.92
CA ASN A 83 -3.15 -25.44 16.57
C ASN A 83 -3.24 -25.21 15.06
N TYR A 84 -3.56 -26.25 14.30
CA TYR A 84 -3.66 -26.17 12.84
C TYR A 84 -4.78 -25.26 12.36
N GLY A 85 -5.86 -25.14 13.14
CA GLY A 85 -6.94 -24.22 12.85
C GLY A 85 -6.53 -22.75 12.83
N LEU A 86 -5.74 -22.32 13.83
CA LEU A 86 -5.14 -20.98 13.86
C LEU A 86 -4.16 -20.75 12.71
N PHE A 87 -3.43 -21.79 12.30
CA PHE A 87 -2.54 -21.69 11.15
C PHE A 87 -3.31 -21.42 9.84
N ILE A 88 -4.40 -22.15 9.60
CA ILE A 88 -5.26 -21.93 8.43
C ILE A 88 -5.83 -20.51 8.44
N ASN A 89 -6.29 -20.01 9.60
CA ASN A 89 -6.76 -18.64 9.73
C ASN A 89 -5.69 -17.62 9.32
N ASN A 90 -4.46 -17.78 9.81
CA ASN A 90 -3.37 -16.87 9.48
C ASN A 90 -2.99 -16.92 7.99
N VAL A 91 -3.05 -18.10 7.37
CA VAL A 91 -2.82 -18.25 5.93
C VAL A 91 -3.92 -17.55 5.12
N LEU A 92 -5.18 -17.73 5.51
CA LEU A 92 -6.32 -17.06 4.87
C LEU A 92 -6.25 -15.55 5.03
N ASP A 93 -5.94 -15.05 6.22
CA ASP A 93 -5.74 -13.63 6.50
C ASP A 93 -4.64 -13.06 5.60
N PHE A 94 -3.48 -13.72 5.54
CA PHE A 94 -2.38 -13.31 4.66
C PHE A 94 -2.81 -13.25 3.18
N LEU A 95 -3.52 -14.26 2.68
CA LEU A 95 -3.99 -14.29 1.30
C LEU A 95 -4.98 -13.15 1.01
N ILE A 96 -5.89 -12.87 1.94
CA ILE A 96 -6.89 -11.80 1.76
C ILE A 96 -6.23 -10.42 1.87
N VAL A 97 -5.35 -10.20 2.84
CA VAL A 97 -4.56 -8.96 2.96
C VAL A 97 -3.75 -8.72 1.69
N ALA A 98 -3.07 -9.74 1.17
CA ALA A 98 -2.33 -9.64 -0.09
C ALA A 98 -3.25 -9.28 -1.28
N LEU A 99 -4.43 -9.90 -1.36
CA LEU A 99 -5.42 -9.61 -2.40
C LEU A 99 -5.95 -8.18 -2.31
N VAL A 100 -6.27 -7.70 -1.10
CA VAL A 100 -6.75 -6.32 -0.86
C VAL A 100 -5.68 -5.30 -1.24
N ILE A 101 -4.43 -5.51 -0.81
CA ILE A 101 -3.30 -4.64 -1.18
C ILE A 101 -3.10 -4.64 -2.70
N PHE A 102 -3.16 -5.81 -3.35
CA PHE A 102 -3.06 -5.91 -4.80
C PHE A 102 -4.15 -5.12 -5.52
N ILE A 103 -5.41 -5.23 -5.09
CA ILE A 103 -6.53 -4.47 -5.64
C ILE A 103 -6.32 -2.96 -5.42
N ALA A 104 -5.90 -2.55 -4.22
CA ALA A 104 -5.65 -1.14 -3.90
C ALA A 104 -4.54 -0.55 -4.79
N VAL A 105 -3.41 -1.24 -4.93
CA VAL A 105 -2.30 -0.82 -5.81
C VAL A 105 -2.74 -0.80 -7.28
N LYS A 106 -3.49 -1.80 -7.73
CA LYS A 106 -4.04 -1.84 -9.09
C LYS A 106 -4.97 -0.66 -9.36
N GLN A 107 -5.80 -0.30 -8.38
CA GLN A 107 -6.72 0.83 -8.48
C GLN A 107 -5.96 2.16 -8.51
N LEU A 108 -4.94 2.32 -7.66
CA LEU A 108 -4.07 3.49 -7.65
C LEU A 108 -3.33 3.63 -8.99
N ASN A 109 -2.75 2.55 -9.51
CA ASN A 109 -2.10 2.54 -10.81
C ASN A 109 -3.08 2.87 -11.95
N ARG A 110 -4.34 2.43 -11.86
CA ARG A 110 -5.39 2.79 -12.82
C ARG A 110 -5.72 4.28 -12.78
N LEU A 111 -5.76 4.88 -11.60
CA LEU A 111 -6.00 6.32 -11.43
C LEU A 111 -4.82 7.15 -11.95
N ARG A 112 -3.58 6.77 -11.62
CA ARG A 112 -2.36 7.44 -12.10
C ARG A 112 -2.25 7.40 -13.63
N ARG A 113 -2.51 6.24 -14.25
CA ARG A 113 -2.59 6.13 -15.73
C ARG A 113 -3.68 7.02 -16.34
N LYS A 114 -4.76 7.31 -15.61
CA LYS A 114 -5.82 8.22 -16.07
C LYS A 114 -5.42 9.69 -15.98
N GLU A 115 -4.52 10.04 -15.05
CA GLU A 115 -3.91 11.37 -14.98
C GLU A 115 -2.83 11.56 -16.05
N GLU A 116 -2.00 10.55 -16.31
CA GLU A 116 -1.01 10.55 -17.40
C GLU A 116 -1.66 10.56 -18.79
N ALA A 117 -2.90 10.08 -18.92
CA ALA A 117 -3.69 10.13 -20.15
C ALA A 117 -4.35 11.49 -20.41
N LYS A 118 -4.28 12.46 -19.48
CA LYS A 118 -4.55 13.85 -19.83
C LYS A 118 -3.32 14.35 -20.59
N PRO A 119 -3.45 14.81 -21.84
CA PRO A 119 -2.31 15.35 -22.56
C PRO A 119 -1.73 16.49 -21.72
N ASP A 120 -0.49 16.32 -21.28
CA ASP A 120 0.23 17.37 -20.55
C ASP A 120 0.19 18.63 -21.42
N PRO A 121 -0.40 19.75 -20.95
CA PRO A 121 -0.37 21.00 -21.69
C PRO A 121 1.05 21.42 -22.08
N LYS A 122 2.07 20.98 -21.32
CA LYS A 122 3.48 21.19 -21.60
C LYS A 122 4.05 20.28 -22.68
N ALA A 123 3.47 19.10 -22.95
CA ALA A 123 3.90 18.24 -24.06
C ALA A 123 3.66 18.91 -25.43
N ASN A 124 2.74 19.89 -25.48
CA ASN A 124 2.50 20.71 -26.66
C ASN A 124 3.36 21.97 -26.71
N MET A 125 4.29 22.18 -25.77
CA MET A 125 5.25 23.28 -25.78
C MET A 125 6.62 22.77 -26.23
N THR A 126 7.39 23.64 -26.89
CA THR A 126 8.78 23.42 -27.28
C THR A 126 9.54 24.73 -27.10
N GLU A 127 10.86 24.66 -27.01
CA GLU A 127 11.70 25.84 -26.99
C GLU A 127 11.89 26.37 -28.42
N CYS A 128 11.80 27.69 -28.59
CA CYS A 128 12.12 28.31 -29.85
C CYS A 128 13.64 28.20 -30.14
N PRO A 129 14.08 27.71 -31.31
CA PRO A 129 15.50 27.57 -31.63
C PRO A 129 16.32 28.86 -31.58
N GLU A 130 15.67 30.03 -31.75
CA GLU A 130 16.37 31.32 -31.78
C GLU A 130 16.33 32.10 -30.47
N CYS A 131 15.21 32.08 -29.76
CA CYS A 131 15.04 32.90 -28.55
C CYS A 131 14.85 32.09 -27.27
N LEU A 132 14.90 30.75 -27.36
CA LEU A 132 14.80 29.81 -26.24
C LEU A 132 13.56 29.99 -25.35
N SER A 133 12.54 30.67 -25.87
CA SER A 133 11.29 30.91 -25.16
C SER A 133 10.32 29.75 -25.44
N GLU A 134 9.52 29.37 -24.43
CA GLU A 134 8.50 28.32 -24.57
C GLU A 134 7.39 28.75 -25.54
N ILE A 135 7.18 27.98 -26.60
CA ILE A 135 6.18 28.21 -27.64
C ILE A 135 5.39 26.94 -27.96
N PRO A 136 4.16 27.03 -28.49
CA PRO A 136 3.41 25.85 -28.91
C PRO A 136 4.14 25.11 -30.05
N ARG A 137 4.24 23.77 -29.98
CA ARG A 137 4.86 22.91 -31.02
C ARG A 137 4.30 23.11 -32.43
N LYS A 138 3.08 23.61 -32.57
CA LYS A 138 2.43 23.87 -33.87
C LYS A 138 2.52 25.33 -34.34
N ALA A 139 3.29 26.17 -33.66
CA ALA A 139 3.42 27.57 -34.04
C ALA A 139 4.21 27.71 -35.35
N SER A 140 3.61 28.34 -36.37
CA SER A 140 4.31 28.70 -37.62
C SER A 140 5.22 29.92 -37.47
N ARG A 141 5.03 30.69 -36.39
CA ARG A 141 5.79 31.92 -36.09
C ARG A 141 5.90 32.12 -34.58
N CYS A 142 7.10 32.48 -34.12
CA CYS A 142 7.36 32.71 -32.70
C CYS A 142 6.72 34.03 -32.22
N LYS A 143 6.03 34.01 -31.08
CA LYS A 143 5.41 35.21 -30.48
C LYS A 143 6.44 36.19 -29.89
N TYR A 144 7.60 35.69 -29.46
CA TYR A 144 8.62 36.48 -28.76
C TYR A 144 9.58 37.17 -29.71
N CYS A 145 10.16 36.43 -30.66
CA CYS A 145 11.16 36.96 -31.60
C CYS A 145 10.66 37.13 -33.04
N THR A 146 9.41 36.75 -33.32
CA THR A 146 8.79 36.82 -34.68
C THR A 146 9.45 35.96 -35.77
N ALA A 147 10.41 35.11 -35.40
CA ALA A 147 11.05 34.14 -36.30
C ALA A 147 10.03 33.18 -36.91
N GLN A 148 10.25 32.82 -38.17
CA GLN A 148 9.45 31.84 -38.90
C GLN A 148 9.98 30.44 -38.57
N LEU A 149 9.08 29.55 -38.14
CA LEU A 149 9.46 28.21 -37.69
C LEU A 149 9.02 27.21 -38.76
N HIS A 150 9.96 26.49 -39.35
CA HIS A 150 9.63 25.39 -40.25
C HIS A 150 9.39 24.11 -39.44
N ALA A 151 8.58 23.18 -39.96
CA ALA A 151 8.21 21.95 -39.27
C ALA A 151 9.42 21.13 -38.77
N LEU A 152 10.56 21.21 -39.47
CA LEU A 152 11.82 20.53 -39.13
C LEU A 152 12.61 21.19 -38.00
N ASP A 153 12.28 22.42 -37.62
CA ASP A 153 12.98 23.16 -36.57
C ASP A 153 12.33 22.91 -35.19
N VAL A 154 11.10 22.44 -35.18
CA VAL A 154 10.31 22.14 -33.96
C VAL A 154 10.56 20.71 -33.45
N GLU A 155 10.99 19.78 -34.32
CA GLU A 155 11.27 18.38 -33.95
C GLU A 155 12.71 18.12 -33.46
N ARG A 156 13.61 19.12 -33.51
CA ARG A 156 15.03 18.99 -33.09
C ARG A 156 15.28 19.19 -31.59
N GLY A 157 14.21 19.35 -30.79
CA GLY A 157 14.25 19.50 -29.33
C GLY A 157 13.57 18.36 -28.59
#